data_AF-A0A7X6ZYW6-F1
#
_entry.id   AF-A0A7X6ZYW6-F1
#
_cell.length_a   1.000
_cell.length_b   1.000
_cell.length_c   1.000
_cell.angle_alpha   90.00
_cell.angle_beta   90.00
_cell.angle_gamma   90.00
#
_symmetry.space_group_name_H-M   'P 1'
#
loop_
_entity.id
_entity.type
_entity.pdbx_description
1 polymer ?
#
loop_
_entity_poly.entity_id
_entity_poly.type
_entity_poly.pdbx_seq_one_letter_code
_entity_poly.pdbx_strand_id
1 'polypeptide(L)'
;YRLLPNRTVFENIAFVLEAMGIPPRIVQNRANEVIDQVGLWRRRFLNPPQLSGGEQQRVAIARAMANSPSIFLADEPTGNLDVRTSEEIMRLLLSINAAGTTVIVATHDRYLVDAYRQRLVELHNGRLKRDEHRGRYDIDGEL
;
A
#
# COMPACT_ATOMS: atom_id res chain seq x y z
N TYR A 1 -7.79 3.91 -7.74
CA TYR A 1 -6.34 4.01 -8.06
C TYR A 1 -6.15 4.38 -9.52
N ARG A 2 -5.30 5.35 -9.87
CA ARG A 2 -5.04 5.71 -11.28
C ARG A 2 -3.70 5.10 -11.73
N LEU A 3 -3.74 3.81 -12.04
CA LEU A 3 -2.67 3.15 -12.80
C LEU A 3 -2.63 3.68 -14.23
N LEU A 4 -1.51 3.51 -14.92
CA LEU A 4 -1.39 3.81 -16.34
C LEU A 4 -2.05 2.66 -17.12
N PRO A 5 -3.25 2.85 -17.71
CA PRO A 5 -4.08 1.74 -18.21
C PRO A 5 -3.48 1.04 -19.43
N ASN A 6 -2.66 1.77 -20.19
CA ASN A 6 -2.02 1.30 -21.41
C ASN A 6 -0.57 0.84 -21.16
N ARG A 7 -0.22 0.58 -19.91
CA ARG A 7 1.09 0.06 -19.50
C ARG A 7 0.89 -1.19 -18.66
N THR A 8 1.77 -2.15 -18.84
CA THR A 8 1.81 -3.38 -18.05
C THR A 8 2.11 -3.09 -16.58
N VAL A 9 1.95 -4.09 -15.71
CA VAL A 9 2.41 -4.02 -14.30
C VAL A 9 3.88 -3.61 -14.23
N PHE A 10 4.75 -4.24 -15.02
CA PHE A 10 6.17 -3.91 -15.07
C PHE A 10 6.39 -2.45 -15.46
N GLU A 11 5.79 -2.00 -16.55
CA GLU A 11 5.96 -0.63 -17.05
C GLU A 11 5.36 0.43 -16.11
N ASN A 12 4.30 0.09 -15.37
CA ASN A 12 3.73 0.97 -14.34
C ASN A 12 4.74 1.28 -13.23
N ILE A 13 5.50 0.26 -12.81
CA ILE A 13 6.50 0.34 -11.73
C ILE A 13 7.80 0.94 -12.26
N ALA A 14 8.28 0.48 -13.42
CA ALA A 14 9.48 0.98 -14.08
C ALA A 14 9.39 2.49 -14.38
N PHE A 15 8.21 2.99 -14.78
CA PHE A 15 7.99 4.40 -15.09
C PHE A 15 8.46 5.35 -13.99
N VAL A 16 8.28 4.99 -12.71
CA VAL A 16 8.71 5.84 -11.58
C VAL A 16 10.23 6.01 -11.58
N LEU A 17 10.96 4.90 -11.78
CA LEU A 17 12.42 4.90 -11.78
C LEU A 17 12.99 5.54 -13.05
N GLU A 18 12.35 5.32 -14.20
CA GLU A 18 12.69 5.97 -15.47
C GLU A 18 12.55 7.49 -15.37
N ALA A 19 11.46 7.98 -14.78
CA ALA A 19 11.22 9.40 -14.56
C ALA A 19 12.26 10.04 -13.62
N MET A 20 12.89 9.25 -12.76
CA MET A 20 14.00 9.67 -11.91
C MET A 20 15.38 9.62 -12.61
N GLY A 21 15.44 9.21 -13.88
CA GLY A 21 16.68 9.10 -14.64
C GLY A 21 17.56 7.90 -14.25
N ILE A 22 16.98 6.88 -13.61
CA ILE A 22 17.71 5.69 -13.18
C ILE A 22 18.12 4.86 -14.42
N PRO A 23 19.36 4.33 -14.50
CA PRO A 23 19.82 3.53 -15.63
C PRO A 23 18.93 2.29 -15.91
N PRO A 24 18.69 1.92 -17.19
CA PRO A 24 17.74 0.85 -17.56
C PRO A 24 17.96 -0.49 -16.87
N ARG A 25 19.23 -0.89 -16.67
CA ARG A 25 19.57 -2.14 -15.98
C ARG A 25 19.12 -2.12 -14.51
N ILE A 26 19.26 -0.98 -13.85
CA ILE A 26 18.84 -0.80 -12.45
C ILE A 26 17.32 -0.74 -12.36
N VAL A 27 16.67 -0.02 -13.29
CA VAL A 27 15.19 0.00 -13.42
C VAL A 27 14.64 -1.42 -13.53
N GLN A 28 15.20 -2.22 -14.43
CA GLN A 28 14.74 -3.58 -14.68
C GLN A 28 14.87 -4.47 -13.44
N ASN A 29 16.03 -4.45 -12.79
CA ASN A 29 16.27 -5.25 -11.57
C ASN A 29 15.32 -4.81 -10.45
N ARG A 30 15.24 -3.51 -10.18
CA ARG A 30 14.43 -2.98 -9.09
C ARG A 30 12.93 -3.19 -9.32
N ALA A 31 12.44 -2.97 -10.54
CA ALA A 31 11.04 -3.20 -10.88
C ALA A 31 10.68 -4.68 -10.67
N ASN A 32 11.54 -5.61 -11.10
CA ASN A 32 11.34 -7.05 -10.89
C ASN A 32 11.31 -7.43 -9.40
N GLU A 33 12.24 -6.91 -8.60
CA GLU A 33 12.26 -7.12 -7.14
C GLU A 33 10.95 -6.68 -6.49
N VAL A 34 10.47 -5.48 -6.81
CA VAL A 34 9.25 -4.93 -6.20
C VAL A 34 8.01 -5.69 -6.66
N ILE A 35 7.94 -6.11 -7.93
CA ILE A 35 6.86 -6.95 -8.46
C ILE A 35 6.78 -8.28 -7.69
N ASP A 36 7.92 -8.88 -7.38
CA ASP A 36 7.99 -10.13 -6.63
C ASP A 36 7.55 -9.92 -5.17
N GLN A 37 7.99 -8.83 -4.52
CA GLN A 37 7.57 -8.46 -3.16
C GLN A 37 6.06 -8.31 -3.01
N VAL A 38 5.37 -7.81 -4.03
CA VAL A 38 3.90 -7.70 -4.03
C VAL A 38 3.19 -8.94 -4.60
N GLY A 39 3.90 -10.01 -4.91
CA GLY A 39 3.32 -11.27 -5.37
C GLY A 39 2.72 -11.23 -6.79
N LEU A 40 3.17 -10.30 -7.65
CA LEU A 40 2.63 -10.11 -8.99
C LEU A 40 3.53 -10.61 -10.13
N TRP A 41 4.57 -11.40 -9.83
CA TRP A 41 5.53 -11.88 -10.83
C TRP A 41 4.90 -12.51 -12.06
N ARG A 42 3.91 -13.40 -11.87
CA ARG A 42 3.20 -14.08 -12.96
C ARG A 42 2.27 -13.16 -13.77
N ARG A 43 1.97 -11.97 -13.25
CA ARG A 43 1.07 -10.97 -13.85
C ARG A 43 1.83 -9.76 -14.40
N ARG A 44 3.16 -9.76 -14.37
CA ARG A 44 4.00 -8.59 -14.69
C ARG A 44 3.78 -7.98 -16.09
N PHE A 45 3.28 -8.78 -17.04
CA PHE A 45 3.00 -8.36 -18.41
C PHE A 45 1.51 -8.08 -18.68
N LEU A 46 0.65 -8.13 -17.66
CA LEU A 46 -0.75 -7.77 -17.79
C LEU A 46 -0.93 -6.26 -17.62
N ASN A 47 -1.91 -5.70 -18.32
CA ASN A 47 -2.34 -4.32 -18.16
C ASN A 47 -3.42 -4.20 -17.06
N PRO A 48 -3.57 -3.03 -16.41
CA PRO A 48 -4.54 -2.83 -15.32
C PRO A 48 -5.97 -3.35 -15.57
N PRO A 49 -6.57 -3.21 -16.78
CA PRO A 49 -7.92 -3.74 -17.02
C PRO A 49 -8.04 -5.27 -16.90
N GLN A 50 -6.92 -5.99 -16.94
CA GLN A 50 -6.86 -7.45 -16.82
C GLN A 50 -6.64 -7.92 -15.37
N LEU A 51 -6.52 -6.99 -14.42
CA LEU A 51 -6.22 -7.24 -13.02
C LEU A 51 -7.47 -7.05 -12.15
N SER A 52 -7.58 -7.85 -11.10
CA SER A 52 -8.61 -7.63 -10.06
C SER A 52 -8.37 -6.31 -9.31
N GLY A 53 -9.37 -5.79 -8.59
CA GLY A 53 -9.21 -4.56 -7.80
C GLY A 53 -8.08 -4.64 -6.77
N GLY A 54 -7.96 -5.77 -6.07
CA GLY A 54 -6.85 -6.02 -5.14
C GLY A 54 -5.48 -6.12 -5.82
N GLU A 55 -5.42 -6.69 -7.03
CA GLU A 55 -4.19 -6.73 -7.81
C GLU A 55 -3.79 -5.35 -8.29
N GLN A 56 -4.73 -4.54 -8.79
CA GLN A 56 -4.47 -3.14 -9.15
C GLN A 56 -3.97 -2.37 -7.93
N GLN A 57 -4.49 -2.66 -6.74
CA GLN A 57 -4.03 -2.02 -5.52
C GLN A 57 -2.59 -2.43 -5.17
N ARG A 58 -2.25 -3.72 -5.30
CA ARG A 58 -0.86 -4.19 -5.16
C ARG A 58 0.08 -3.54 -6.17
N VAL A 59 -0.35 -3.29 -7.41
CA VAL A 59 0.44 -2.51 -8.39
C VAL A 59 0.63 -1.07 -7.92
N ALA A 60 -0.40 -0.42 -7.39
CA ALA A 60 -0.27 0.94 -6.87
C ALA A 60 0.74 1.03 -5.72
N ILE A 61 0.70 0.06 -4.79
CA ILE A 61 1.68 -0.07 -3.70
C ILE A 61 3.08 -0.30 -4.26
N ALA A 62 3.23 -1.22 -5.22
CA ALA A 62 4.51 -1.49 -5.88
C ALA A 62 5.11 -0.24 -6.55
N ARG A 63 4.29 0.56 -7.23
CA ARG A 63 4.75 1.84 -7.82
C ARG A 63 5.27 2.79 -6.76
N ALA A 64 4.58 2.91 -5.63
CA ALA A 64 4.99 3.78 -4.53
C ALA A 64 6.25 3.26 -3.80
N MET A 65 6.49 1.94 -3.80
CA MET A 65 7.69 1.31 -3.22
C MET A 65 8.90 1.29 -4.15
N ALA A 66 8.73 1.62 -5.43
CA ALA A 66 9.76 1.47 -6.46
C ALA A 66 11.09 2.12 -6.06
N ASN A 67 11.05 3.31 -5.47
CA ASN A 67 12.21 4.10 -5.07
C ASN A 67 12.69 3.87 -3.63
N SER A 68 12.22 2.81 -2.95
CA SER A 68 12.60 2.47 -1.56
C SER A 68 12.40 3.63 -0.57
N PRO A 69 11.16 4.14 -0.41
CA PRO A 69 10.94 5.32 0.40
C PRO A 69 11.17 5.03 1.89
N SER A 70 11.72 6.01 2.62
CA SER A 70 11.85 5.93 4.08
C SER A 70 10.49 6.05 4.79
N ILE A 71 9.52 6.70 4.15
CA ILE A 71 8.15 6.88 4.63
C ILE A 71 7.16 6.53 3.51
N PHE A 72 6.21 5.64 3.81
CA PHE A 72 5.14 5.22 2.93
C PHE A 72 3.80 5.69 3.51
N LEU A 73 3.09 6.53 2.77
CA LEU A 73 1.77 7.04 3.15
C LEU A 73 0.70 6.29 2.35
N ALA A 74 -0.26 5.69 3.06
CA ALA A 74 -1.36 4.96 2.47
C ALA A 74 -2.68 5.59 2.90
N ASP A 75 -3.38 6.21 1.95
CA ASP A 75 -4.70 6.81 2.18
C ASP A 75 -5.79 5.81 1.75
N GLU A 76 -6.57 5.33 2.72
CA GLU A 76 -7.63 4.33 2.56
C GLU A 76 -7.22 3.14 1.67
N PRO A 77 -6.11 2.43 1.98
CA PRO A 77 -5.54 1.43 1.07
C PRO A 77 -6.42 0.20 0.84
N THR A 78 -7.42 0.01 1.68
CA THR A 78 -8.38 -1.10 1.63
C THR A 78 -9.77 -0.67 1.17
N GLY A 79 -9.97 0.61 0.83
CA GLY A 79 -11.25 1.14 0.37
C GLY A 79 -11.78 0.42 -0.87
N ASN A 80 -13.06 0.02 -0.84
CA ASN A 80 -13.75 -0.73 -1.90
C ASN A 80 -13.19 -2.14 -2.18
N LEU A 81 -12.46 -2.75 -1.24
CA LEU A 81 -12.01 -4.14 -1.33
C LEU A 81 -12.83 -5.04 -0.41
N ASP A 82 -12.97 -6.32 -0.77
CA ASP A 82 -13.55 -7.31 0.13
C ASP A 82 -12.61 -7.60 1.32
N VAL A 83 -13.17 -8.11 2.42
CA VAL A 83 -12.44 -8.34 3.68
C VAL A 83 -11.15 -9.13 3.49
N ARG A 84 -11.19 -10.19 2.68
CA ARG A 84 -10.01 -11.05 2.45
C ARG A 84 -8.92 -10.28 1.71
N THR A 85 -9.27 -9.54 0.66
CA THR A 85 -8.33 -8.71 -0.07
C THR A 85 -7.76 -7.60 0.84
N SER A 86 -8.58 -7.00 1.69
CA SER A 86 -8.14 -5.98 2.67
C SER A 86 -7.09 -6.52 3.64
N GLU A 87 -7.27 -7.73 4.17
CA GLU A 87 -6.26 -8.39 4.99
C GLU A 87 -4.95 -8.65 4.24
N GLU A 88 -5.03 -9.07 2.97
CA GLU A 88 -3.83 -9.28 2.13
C GLU A 88 -3.04 -7.98 1.93
N ILE A 89 -3.74 -6.86 1.69
CA ILE A 89 -3.12 -5.53 1.58
C ILE A 89 -2.49 -5.10 2.91
N MET A 90 -3.18 -5.29 4.04
CA MET A 90 -2.62 -4.94 5.35
C MET A 90 -1.39 -5.78 5.70
N ARG A 91 -1.39 -7.08 5.40
CA ARG A 91 -0.19 -7.93 5.57
C ARG A 91 1.00 -7.44 4.72
N LEU A 92 0.73 -6.96 3.50
CA LEU A 92 1.76 -6.36 2.65
C LEU A 92 2.30 -5.04 3.25
N LEU A 93 1.43 -4.17 3.77
CA LEU A 93 1.87 -2.93 4.41
C LEU A 93 2.71 -3.20 5.68
N LEU A 94 2.34 -4.24 6.45
CA LEU A 94 3.12 -4.67 7.60
C LEU A 94 4.48 -5.26 7.21
N SER A 95 4.57 -6.01 6.10
CA SER A 95 5.87 -6.53 5.63
C SER A 95 6.78 -5.42 5.14
N ILE A 96 6.23 -4.40 4.47
CA ILE A 96 6.94 -3.17 4.11
C ILE A 96 7.46 -2.46 5.37
N ASN A 97 6.63 -2.37 6.41
CA ASN A 97 7.06 -1.79 7.68
C ASN A 97 8.20 -2.59 8.34
N ALA A 98 8.07 -3.92 8.38
CA ALA A 98 9.09 -4.80 8.93
C ALA A 98 10.43 -4.72 8.18
N ALA A 99 10.41 -4.35 6.89
CA ALA A 99 11.61 -4.11 6.09
C ALA A 99 12.32 -2.76 6.39
N GLY A 100 11.78 -1.93 7.28
CA GLY A 100 12.40 -0.70 7.76
C GLY A 100 11.77 0.59 7.23
N THR A 101 10.76 0.51 6.37
CA THR A 101 10.01 1.69 5.90
C THR A 101 9.00 2.10 6.98
N THR A 102 8.93 3.40 7.31
CA THR A 102 7.86 3.91 8.17
C THR A 102 6.56 3.92 7.37
N VAL A 103 5.52 3.22 7.84
CA VAL A 103 4.22 3.17 7.15
C VAL A 103 3.18 3.93 7.96
N ILE A 104 2.49 4.87 7.31
CA ILE A 104 1.35 5.59 7.90
C ILE A 104 0.13 5.26 7.06
N VAL A 105 -0.89 4.72 7.72
CA VAL A 105 -2.17 4.38 7.09
C VAL A 105 -3.25 5.31 7.64
N ALA A 106 -3.91 6.05 6.75
CA ALA A 106 -5.18 6.71 7.06
C ALA A 106 -6.31 5.73 6.72
N THR A 107 -7.17 5.43 7.69
CA THR A 107 -8.32 4.56 7.47
C THR A 107 -9.48 4.84 8.41
N HIS A 108 -10.71 4.62 7.93
CA HIS A 108 -11.91 4.52 8.74
C HIS A 108 -12.30 3.06 9.09
N ASP A 109 -11.52 2.07 8.65
CA ASP A 109 -11.78 0.65 8.90
C ASP A 109 -11.35 0.26 10.33
N ARG A 110 -12.34 0.29 11.24
CA ARG A 110 -12.17 -0.04 12.66
C ARG A 110 -11.71 -1.49 12.88
N TYR A 111 -12.17 -2.41 12.04
CA TYR A 111 -11.86 -3.83 12.17
C TYR A 111 -10.37 -4.08 11.95
N LEU A 112 -9.78 -3.46 10.92
CA LEU A 112 -8.36 -3.60 10.65
C LEU A 112 -7.51 -2.98 11.77
N VAL A 113 -7.90 -1.82 12.31
CA VAL A 113 -7.21 -1.20 13.44
C VAL A 113 -7.16 -2.15 14.64
N ASP A 114 -8.29 -2.73 15.02
CA ASP A 114 -8.40 -3.63 16.17
C ASP A 114 -7.66 -4.95 15.98
N ALA A 115 -7.63 -5.46 14.75
CA ALA A 115 -6.96 -6.71 14.40
C ALA A 115 -5.43 -6.59 14.49
N TYR A 116 -4.85 -5.48 14.02
CA TYR A 116 -3.39 -5.32 13.92
C TYR A 116 -2.74 -4.57 15.08
N ARG A 117 -3.51 -3.79 15.87
CA ARG A 117 -3.09 -3.14 17.13
C ARG A 117 -1.75 -2.38 17.03
N GLN A 118 -1.60 -1.66 15.93
CA GLN A 118 -0.46 -0.76 15.73
C GLN A 118 -0.68 0.54 16.52
N ARG A 119 0.26 1.49 16.40
CA ARG A 119 0.06 2.83 16.94
C ARG A 119 -1.16 3.48 16.27
N LEU A 120 -2.10 3.95 17.08
CA LEU A 120 -3.31 4.64 16.66
C LEU A 120 -3.19 6.12 16.96
N VAL A 121 -3.44 6.95 15.96
CA VAL A 121 -3.52 8.41 16.08
C VAL A 121 -4.91 8.83 15.62
N GLU A 122 -5.76 9.25 16.55
CA GLU A 122 -7.13 9.66 16.25
C GLU A 122 -7.21 11.18 16.13
N LEU A 123 -7.79 11.67 15.03
CA LEU A 123 -8.04 13.08 14.78
C LEU A 123 -9.55 13.35 14.78
N HIS A 124 -9.97 14.41 15.48
CA HIS A 124 -11.36 14.89 15.47
C HIS A 124 -11.37 16.41 15.27
N ASN A 125 -12.13 16.90 14.28
CA ASN A 125 -12.19 18.33 13.90
C ASN A 125 -10.81 18.98 13.75
N GLY A 126 -9.87 18.27 13.11
CA GLY A 126 -8.50 18.76 12.87
C GLY A 126 -7.60 18.78 14.12
N ARG A 127 -8.04 18.21 15.25
CA ARG A 127 -7.25 18.13 16.49
C ARG A 127 -6.96 16.69 16.88
N LEU A 128 -5.77 16.47 17.46
CA LEU A 128 -5.40 15.18 18.03
C LEU A 128 -6.29 14.87 19.23
N LYS A 129 -7.00 13.74 19.17
CA LYS A 129 -7.86 13.25 20.24
C LYS A 129 -7.18 12.12 21.03
N ARG A 130 -6.47 11.22 20.35
CA ARG A 130 -5.76 10.07 20.96
C ARG A 130 -4.46 9.76 20.23
N ASP A 131 -3.48 9.27 20.97
CA ASP A 131 -2.21 8.73 20.46
C ASP A 131 -1.76 7.57 21.33
N GLU A 132 -1.91 6.34 20.82
CA GLU A 132 -1.74 5.11 21.60
C GLU A 132 -0.87 4.11 20.85
N HIS A 133 0.14 3.53 21.51
CA HIS A 133 1.11 2.63 20.86
C HIS A 133 0.53 1.26 20.44
N ARG A 134 -0.59 0.85 21.03
CA ARG A 134 -1.36 -0.36 20.69
C ARG A 134 -2.85 -0.07 20.78
N GLY A 135 -3.27 0.98 20.09
CA GLY A 135 -4.63 1.48 20.19
C GLY A 135 -5.67 0.47 19.70
N ARG A 136 -6.87 0.59 20.24
CA ARG A 136 -8.08 -0.03 19.72
C ARG A 136 -9.07 1.07 19.39
N TYR A 137 -10.02 0.77 18.53
CA TYR A 137 -11.19 1.62 18.40
C TYR A 137 -12.05 1.43 19.65
N ASP A 138 -12.05 2.40 20.58
CA ASP A 138 -13.03 2.36 21.65
C ASP A 138 -14.42 2.69 21.11
N ILE A 139 -15.39 1.90 21.56
CA ILE A 139 -16.82 2.16 21.37
C ILE A 139 -17.26 3.14 22.48
N ASP A 140 -16.73 4.36 22.49
CA ASP A 140 -17.26 5.40 23.37
C ASP A 140 -18.00 6.43 22.52
N GLY A 141 -19.33 6.23 22.37
CA GLY A 141 -20.18 7.22 21.70
C GLY A 141 -21.66 6.92 21.42
N GLU A 142 -22.20 5.73 21.68
CA GLU A 142 -23.67 5.51 21.67
C GLU A 142 -24.12 4.75 22.93
N LEU A 143 -24.38 5.53 23.99
CA LEU A 143 -25.44 5.32 24.97
C LEU A 143 -26.18 6.65 25.16
#